data_AF-A0A1I4Y9V3-F1
#
_entry.id   AF-A0A1I4Y9V3-F1
#
_cell.length_a   1.000
_cell.length_b   1.000
_cell.length_c   1.000
_cell.angle_alpha   90.00
_cell.angle_beta   90.00
_cell.angle_gamma   90.00
#
_symmetry.space_group_name_H-M   'P 1'
#
loop_
_entity.id
_entity.type
_entity.pdbx_description
1 polymer ?
#
loop_
_entity_poly.entity_id
_entity_poly.type
_entity_poly.pdbx_seq_one_letter_code
_entity_poly.pdbx_strand_id
1 'polypeptide(L)'
;MEEPAQTRTISDEESRAAMRTFLQRCEVRLSTIHRVAQALLGGSALVLLLPLFIRDGFPKMATLLISSYDANQHWLVIGGIAVAAALSVILPVVAVYLLVGDLLGFYFTSNTFGAPERGHAYDTHAHGRPIFNPRFIIPGLGFNNDEVSEHTKAQIDEGRKDAWTRALLVPKSLEDAGWRDRFDTRTFEIWGHTAAEGLAGDEDRLRQSFRLAGLTRDRTLAQDVARTEALLARHVLHIRIAVLRYSKALMLMIVTMMAILAAAGIVEHALHTDPSGGRFVGGVPYRYLFLVALVYVVWAPVAARSVTLPLRMIHRRTPGMGKHEDAYLDKLLTQFESATVLVTLVGLLGAGAALIVSGYMAGGTTGLTIGIVLGVAGILLWVAALTGYSAPPRQTLSALMLLVRGREAPCPSQEMREKRSSAT
;
A
#
# COMPACT_ATOMS: atom_id res chain seq x y z
N MET A 1 53.10 -21.28 -25.74
CA MET A 1 52.87 -19.85 -26.00
C MET A 1 51.38 -19.63 -25.87
N GLU A 2 50.92 -19.31 -24.67
CA GLU A 2 49.57 -18.77 -24.48
C GLU A 2 49.59 -17.32 -24.96
N GLU A 3 48.75 -17.04 -25.94
CA GLU A 3 48.48 -15.70 -26.43
C GLU A 3 47.88 -14.88 -25.27
N PRO A 4 48.47 -13.75 -24.88
CA PRO A 4 47.92 -12.96 -23.78
C PRO A 4 46.53 -12.47 -24.21
N ALA A 5 45.52 -12.79 -23.39
CA ALA A 5 44.15 -12.34 -23.59
C ALA A 5 44.14 -10.82 -23.80
N GLN A 6 43.89 -10.38 -25.03
CA GLN A 6 43.68 -8.97 -25.34
C GLN A 6 42.50 -8.48 -24.53
N THR A 7 42.77 -7.67 -23.52
CA THR A 7 41.77 -6.85 -22.84
C THR A 7 41.18 -5.91 -23.89
N ARG A 8 40.09 -6.32 -24.57
CA ARG A 8 39.35 -5.47 -25.50
C ARG A 8 38.85 -4.26 -24.71
N THR A 9 39.51 -3.13 -24.85
CA THR A 9 39.05 -1.84 -24.36
C THR A 9 37.83 -1.47 -25.20
N ILE A 10 36.64 -1.52 -24.58
CA ILE A 10 35.38 -1.09 -25.19
C ILE A 10 35.53 0.37 -25.62
N SER A 11 35.17 0.69 -26.86
CA SER A 11 35.22 2.07 -27.37
C SER A 11 34.11 2.94 -26.77
N ASP A 12 34.29 4.26 -26.73
CA ASP A 12 33.28 5.19 -26.19
C ASP A 12 31.94 5.10 -26.95
N GLU A 13 31.98 4.90 -28.27
CA GLU A 13 30.75 4.73 -29.07
C GLU A 13 30.02 3.42 -28.74
N GLU A 14 30.75 2.32 -28.54
CA GLU A 14 30.16 1.06 -28.10
C GLU A 14 29.53 1.19 -26.71
N SER A 15 30.17 1.92 -25.79
CA SER A 15 29.60 2.22 -24.46
C SER A 15 28.34 3.08 -24.56
N ARG A 16 28.31 4.11 -25.41
CA ARG A 16 27.12 4.95 -25.64
C ARG A 16 25.98 4.16 -26.26
N ALA A 17 26.27 3.32 -27.26
CA ALA A 17 25.29 2.42 -27.85
C ALA A 17 24.69 1.47 -26.80
N ALA A 18 25.53 0.86 -25.95
CA ALA A 18 25.08 -0.02 -24.87
C ALA A 18 24.18 0.71 -23.86
N MET A 19 24.52 1.96 -23.52
CA MET A 19 23.72 2.83 -22.64
C MET A 19 22.33 3.13 -23.24
N ARG A 20 22.25 3.49 -24.52
CA ARG A 20 20.96 3.70 -25.23
C ARG A 20 20.11 2.42 -25.24
N THR A 21 20.72 1.28 -25.58
CA THR A 21 20.04 -0.02 -25.58
C THR A 21 19.57 -0.42 -24.18
N PHE A 22 20.30 -0.06 -23.13
CA PHE A 22 19.86 -0.26 -21.74
C PHE A 22 18.63 0.59 -21.41
N LEU A 23 18.63 1.88 -21.76
CA LEU A 23 17.48 2.77 -21.54
C LEU A 23 16.21 2.25 -22.25
N GLN A 24 16.33 1.83 -23.52
CA GLN A 24 15.22 1.24 -24.27
C GLN A 24 14.66 -0.03 -23.60
N ARG A 25 15.54 -0.93 -23.14
CA ARG A 25 15.12 -2.14 -22.41
C ARG A 25 14.42 -1.80 -21.09
N CYS A 26 14.89 -0.76 -20.40
CA CYS A 26 14.25 -0.29 -19.17
C CYS A 26 12.84 0.25 -19.44
N GLU A 27 12.63 0.99 -20.53
CA GLU A 27 11.32 1.51 -20.91
C GLU A 27 10.32 0.38 -21.18
N VAL A 28 10.72 -0.65 -21.94
CA VAL A 28 9.87 -1.83 -22.21
C VAL A 28 9.52 -2.57 -20.92
N ARG A 29 10.49 -2.74 -20.02
CA ARG A 29 10.26 -3.36 -18.70
C ARG A 29 9.31 -2.51 -17.86
N LEU A 30 9.50 -1.20 -17.82
CA LEU A 30 8.66 -0.29 -17.05
C LEU A 30 7.22 -0.27 -17.57
N SER A 31 7.03 -0.25 -18.90
CA SER A 31 5.71 -0.38 -19.54
C SER A 31 5.03 -1.70 -19.16
N THR A 32 5.78 -2.79 -19.13
CA THR A 32 5.26 -4.10 -18.69
C THR A 32 4.84 -4.08 -17.23
N ILE A 33 5.67 -3.53 -16.33
CA ILE A 33 5.36 -3.39 -14.91
C ILE A 33 4.12 -2.50 -14.72
N HIS A 34 4.01 -1.41 -15.47
CA HIS A 34 2.85 -0.53 -15.44
C HIS A 34 1.56 -1.24 -15.85
N ARG A 35 1.59 -2.04 -16.93
CA ARG A 35 0.45 -2.86 -17.35
C ARG A 35 0.03 -3.87 -16.28
N VAL A 36 0.99 -4.49 -15.60
CA VAL A 36 0.72 -5.40 -14.46
C VAL A 36 0.05 -4.62 -13.32
N ALA A 37 0.57 -3.45 -12.97
CA ALA A 37 -0.02 -2.59 -11.94
C ALA A 37 -1.46 -2.16 -12.31
N GLN A 38 -1.70 -1.80 -13.58
CA GLN A 38 -3.02 -1.45 -14.08
C GLN A 38 -3.98 -2.65 -14.07
N ALA A 39 -3.52 -3.85 -14.43
CA ALA A 39 -4.35 -5.06 -14.37
C ALA A 39 -4.77 -5.39 -12.92
N LEU A 40 -3.87 -5.21 -11.95
CA LEU A 40 -4.17 -5.39 -10.52
C LEU A 40 -5.18 -4.36 -10.01
N LEU A 41 -5.10 -3.12 -10.49
CA LEU A 41 -6.01 -2.03 -10.16
C LEU A 41 -7.40 -2.20 -10.81
N GLY A 42 -7.41 -2.40 -12.12
CA GLY A 42 -8.61 -2.46 -12.95
C GLY A 42 -9.41 -3.75 -12.83
N GLY A 43 -8.77 -4.87 -12.49
CA GLY A 43 -9.42 -6.17 -12.31
C GLY A 43 -9.92 -6.43 -10.88
N SER A 44 -9.96 -5.41 -10.02
CA SER A 44 -10.08 -5.63 -8.58
C SER A 44 -11.47 -6.10 -8.18
N ALA A 45 -11.62 -7.42 -8.01
CA ALA A 45 -12.70 -8.05 -7.25
C ALA A 45 -12.90 -7.37 -5.87
N LEU A 46 -11.85 -6.73 -5.34
CA LEU A 46 -11.89 -5.86 -4.17
C LEU A 46 -12.90 -4.70 -4.28
N VAL A 47 -12.93 -3.99 -5.42
CA VAL A 47 -13.86 -2.87 -5.66
C VAL A 47 -15.29 -3.36 -5.88
N LEU A 48 -15.45 -4.54 -6.50
CA LEU A 48 -16.78 -5.14 -6.70
C LEU A 48 -17.40 -5.70 -5.41
N LEU A 49 -16.58 -6.22 -4.51
CA LEU A 49 -17.06 -6.84 -3.28
C LEU A 49 -17.35 -5.82 -2.18
N LEU A 50 -16.72 -4.64 -2.19
CA LEU A 50 -16.95 -3.62 -1.17
C LEU A 50 -18.42 -3.10 -1.11
N PRO A 51 -19.12 -2.82 -2.23
CA PRO A 51 -20.53 -2.44 -2.18
C PRO A 51 -21.44 -3.53 -1.61
N LEU A 52 -21.22 -4.79 -2.00
CA LEU A 52 -21.99 -5.94 -1.51
C LEU A 52 -21.82 -6.09 0.00
N PHE A 53 -20.60 -5.85 0.47
CA PHE A 53 -20.24 -5.88 1.89
C PHE A 53 -21.02 -4.84 2.70
N ILE A 54 -21.04 -3.59 2.22
CA ILE A 54 -21.65 -2.45 2.92
C ILE A 54 -23.18 -2.56 2.88
N ARG A 55 -23.75 -3.00 1.75
CA ARG A 55 -25.19 -3.04 1.54
C ARG A 55 -25.88 -4.10 2.40
N ASP A 56 -25.33 -5.31 2.46
CA ASP A 56 -26.07 -6.46 3.02
C ASP A 56 -25.54 -6.90 4.39
N GLY A 57 -24.21 -6.86 4.59
CA GLY A 57 -23.58 -7.37 5.80
C GLY A 57 -23.74 -6.44 7.01
N PHE A 58 -23.41 -5.17 6.81
CA PHE A 58 -23.37 -4.19 7.90
C PHE A 58 -24.74 -3.93 8.56
N PRO A 59 -25.83 -3.67 7.81
CA PRO A 59 -27.13 -3.38 8.43
C PRO A 59 -27.66 -4.55 9.25
N LYS A 60 -27.49 -5.79 8.78
CA LYS A 60 -27.94 -7.00 9.48
C LYS A 60 -27.19 -7.19 10.80
N MET A 61 -25.88 -6.98 10.81
CA MET A 61 -25.09 -7.04 12.05
C MET A 61 -25.46 -5.90 13.02
N ALA A 62 -25.69 -4.69 12.51
CA ALA A 62 -26.13 -3.57 13.33
C ALA A 62 -27.49 -3.86 13.98
N THR A 63 -28.46 -4.38 13.23
CA THR A 63 -29.76 -4.80 13.77
C THR A 63 -29.62 -5.84 14.87
N LEU A 64 -28.77 -6.85 14.69
CA LEU A 64 -28.51 -7.85 15.74
C LEU A 64 -27.95 -7.20 17.00
N LEU A 65 -26.97 -6.31 16.87
CA LEU A 65 -26.33 -5.68 18.03
C LEU A 65 -27.28 -4.73 18.77
N ILE A 66 -28.03 -3.90 18.04
CA ILE A 66 -28.99 -2.96 18.62
C ILE A 66 -30.11 -3.72 19.33
N SER A 67 -30.73 -4.71 18.67
CA SER A 67 -31.81 -5.51 19.28
C SER A 67 -31.34 -6.30 20.49
N SER A 68 -30.10 -6.80 20.48
CA SER A 68 -29.52 -7.49 21.64
C SER A 68 -29.24 -6.52 22.80
N TYR A 69 -28.81 -5.29 22.49
CA TYR A 69 -28.56 -4.24 23.47
C TYR A 69 -29.85 -3.71 24.11
N ASP A 70 -30.86 -3.40 23.31
CA ASP A 70 -32.16 -2.90 23.79
C ASP A 70 -32.86 -3.91 24.70
N ALA A 71 -32.66 -5.20 24.43
CA ALA A 71 -33.14 -6.29 25.28
C ALA A 71 -32.28 -6.57 26.52
N ASN A 72 -31.27 -5.74 26.78
CA ASN A 72 -30.34 -5.84 27.91
C ASN A 72 -29.70 -7.23 28.06
N GLN A 73 -29.33 -7.84 26.94
CA GLN A 73 -28.66 -9.15 26.94
C GLN A 73 -27.23 -9.04 27.48
N HIS A 74 -26.65 -10.19 27.85
CA HIS A 74 -25.38 -10.22 28.54
C HIS A 74 -24.27 -9.48 27.75
N TRP A 75 -23.66 -8.45 28.37
CA TRP A 75 -22.72 -7.54 27.70
C TRP A 75 -21.53 -8.24 27.03
N LEU A 76 -21.01 -9.33 27.60
CA LEU A 76 -19.95 -10.14 26.99
C LEU A 76 -20.34 -10.71 25.61
N VAL A 77 -21.61 -11.06 25.40
CA VAL A 77 -22.09 -11.59 24.12
C VAL A 77 -22.14 -10.47 23.10
N ILE A 78 -22.77 -9.35 23.46
CA ILE A 78 -22.92 -8.17 22.60
C ILE A 78 -21.54 -7.60 22.26
N GLY A 79 -20.71 -7.33 23.27
CA GLY A 79 -19.38 -6.79 23.10
C GLY A 79 -18.44 -7.74 22.34
N GLY A 80 -18.50 -9.04 22.64
CA GLY A 80 -17.68 -10.03 21.94
C GLY A 80 -18.00 -10.13 20.45
N ILE A 81 -19.28 -10.20 20.08
CA ILE A 81 -19.72 -10.20 18.68
C ILE A 81 -19.44 -8.85 18.02
N ALA A 82 -19.70 -7.73 18.71
CA ALA A 82 -19.43 -6.39 18.18
C ALA A 82 -17.95 -6.18 17.85
N VAL A 83 -17.05 -6.58 18.74
CA VAL A 83 -15.60 -6.53 18.50
C VAL A 83 -15.21 -7.41 17.32
N ALA A 84 -15.66 -8.66 17.28
CA ALA A 84 -15.33 -9.57 16.18
C ALA A 84 -15.86 -9.07 14.82
N ALA A 85 -17.11 -8.62 14.78
CA ALA A 85 -17.73 -8.05 13.59
C ALA A 85 -16.99 -6.78 13.13
N ALA A 86 -16.74 -5.83 14.04
CA ALA A 86 -16.02 -4.60 13.73
C ALA A 86 -14.60 -4.87 13.20
N LEU A 87 -13.84 -5.74 13.87
CA LEU A 87 -12.49 -6.10 13.43
C LEU A 87 -12.51 -6.82 12.08
N SER A 88 -13.51 -7.67 11.83
CA SER A 88 -13.69 -8.33 10.54
C SER A 88 -13.90 -7.34 9.41
N VAL A 89 -14.61 -6.23 9.67
CA VAL A 89 -14.88 -5.15 8.71
C VAL A 89 -13.68 -4.22 8.53
N ILE A 90 -13.06 -3.79 9.64
CA ILE A 90 -11.97 -2.82 9.62
C ILE A 90 -10.74 -3.40 8.92
N LEU A 91 -10.46 -4.70 9.10
CA LEU A 91 -9.28 -5.35 8.53
C LEU A 91 -9.17 -5.22 7.00
N PRO A 92 -10.17 -5.64 6.19
CA PRO A 92 -10.16 -5.42 4.75
C PRO A 92 -10.05 -3.94 4.35
N VAL A 93 -10.74 -3.03 5.04
CA VAL A 93 -10.68 -1.59 4.75
C VAL A 93 -9.25 -1.06 4.93
N VAL A 94 -8.61 -1.41 6.04
CA VAL A 94 -7.20 -1.10 6.30
C VAL A 94 -6.29 -1.72 5.25
N ALA A 95 -6.55 -2.96 4.83
CA ALA A 95 -5.78 -3.63 3.79
C ALA A 95 -5.84 -2.86 2.45
N VAL A 96 -7.03 -2.38 2.07
CA VAL A 96 -7.25 -1.53 0.88
C VAL A 96 -6.51 -0.21 1.04
N TYR A 97 -6.64 0.47 2.18
CA TYR A 97 -5.95 1.72 2.46
C TYR A 97 -4.42 1.58 2.32
N LEU A 98 -3.85 0.54 2.91
CA LEU A 98 -2.42 0.23 2.82
C LEU A 98 -1.98 -0.13 1.40
N LEU A 99 -2.84 -0.76 0.61
CA LEU A 99 -2.59 -1.03 -0.81
C LEU A 99 -2.56 0.26 -1.63
N VAL A 100 -3.48 1.20 -1.38
CA VAL A 100 -3.45 2.53 -2.01
C VAL A 100 -2.15 3.25 -1.67
N GLY A 101 -1.69 3.17 -0.41
CA GLY A 101 -0.40 3.70 0.00
C GLY A 101 0.79 3.07 -0.75
N ASP A 102 0.76 1.77 -1.02
CA ASP A 102 1.78 1.10 -1.85
C ASP A 102 1.76 1.57 -3.30
N LEU A 103 0.57 1.75 -3.86
CA LEU A 103 0.39 2.24 -5.23
C LEU A 103 0.85 3.69 -5.37
N LEU A 104 0.58 4.54 -4.39
CA LEU A 104 1.10 5.90 -4.36
C LEU A 104 2.64 5.89 -4.28
N GLY A 105 3.23 5.02 -3.46
CA GLY A 105 4.69 4.86 -3.39
C GLY A 105 5.32 4.30 -4.68
N PHE A 106 4.55 3.54 -5.44
CA PHE A 106 4.92 3.03 -6.76
C PHE A 106 4.84 4.12 -7.85
N TYR A 107 3.80 4.95 -7.86
CA TYR A 107 3.58 5.97 -8.89
C TYR A 107 4.23 7.33 -8.63
N PHE A 108 4.51 7.66 -7.36
CA PHE A 108 5.01 8.97 -6.97
C PHE A 108 6.37 8.91 -6.27
N THR A 109 7.21 9.90 -6.53
CA THR A 109 8.52 10.09 -5.90
C THR A 109 8.62 11.44 -5.19
N SER A 110 9.36 11.49 -4.09
CA SER A 110 9.52 12.69 -3.25
C SER A 110 10.49 13.72 -3.81
N ASN A 111 11.48 13.33 -4.64
CA ASN A 111 12.52 14.23 -5.14
C ASN A 111 13.10 13.84 -6.50
N THR A 112 13.68 14.84 -7.16
CA THR A 112 14.45 14.75 -8.41
C THR A 112 15.88 14.35 -8.10
N PHE A 113 16.40 13.34 -8.80
CA PHE A 113 17.84 13.21 -8.99
C PHE A 113 18.36 14.56 -9.52
N GLY A 114 19.22 15.25 -8.79
CA GLY A 114 19.78 16.54 -9.21
C GLY A 114 18.85 17.75 -9.08
N ALA A 115 17.89 17.78 -8.15
CA ALA A 115 17.46 19.09 -7.64
C ALA A 115 18.68 19.73 -6.96
N PRO A 116 19.20 20.88 -7.43
CA PRO A 116 20.19 21.60 -6.65
C PRO A 116 19.61 21.85 -5.26
N GLU A 117 20.44 21.65 -4.23
CA GLU A 117 20.26 22.35 -2.96
C GLU A 117 19.93 23.81 -3.28
N ARG A 118 18.99 24.43 -2.55
CA ARG A 118 18.66 25.86 -2.70
C ARG A 118 19.95 26.65 -3.00
N GLY A 119 20.11 27.06 -4.26
CA GLY A 119 21.17 27.96 -4.65
C GLY A 119 20.91 29.27 -3.94
N HIS A 120 21.86 29.69 -3.10
CA HIS A 120 21.92 30.95 -2.39
C HIS A 120 21.19 32.11 -3.09
N ALA A 121 20.17 32.70 -2.44
CA ALA A 121 19.88 34.14 -2.60
C ALA A 121 18.89 34.71 -1.58
N TYR A 122 17.87 33.98 -1.13
CA TYR A 122 16.83 34.55 -0.25
C TYR A 122 16.26 33.52 0.72
N ASP A 123 16.97 33.21 1.81
CA ASP A 123 16.37 33.12 3.14
C ASP A 123 17.45 32.87 4.21
N THR A 124 17.54 33.76 5.18
CA THR A 124 18.49 33.73 6.31
C THR A 124 18.08 32.75 7.41
N HIS A 125 16.95 32.04 7.29
CA HIS A 125 16.47 31.11 8.30
C HIS A 125 15.74 29.88 7.72
N ALA A 126 16.44 28.94 7.10
CA ALA A 126 16.12 27.50 7.15
C ALA A 126 17.12 26.69 6.33
N HIS A 127 17.87 25.82 7.02
CA HIS A 127 18.81 24.84 6.50
C HIS A 127 18.41 24.22 5.16
N GLY A 128 19.39 23.96 4.28
CA GLY A 128 19.32 23.34 2.95
C GLY A 128 18.62 21.98 2.88
N ARG A 129 17.34 21.95 3.26
CA ARG A 129 16.48 20.78 3.27
C ARG A 129 15.90 20.60 1.87
N PRO A 130 15.96 19.39 1.30
CA PRO A 130 15.32 19.12 0.02
C PRO A 130 13.80 19.33 0.14
N ILE A 131 13.23 20.09 -0.80
CA ILE A 131 11.81 20.43 -0.84
C ILE A 131 11.02 19.23 -1.38
N PHE A 132 10.09 18.70 -0.57
CA PHE A 132 9.23 17.60 -0.98
C PHE A 132 8.26 18.05 -2.09
N ASN A 133 8.35 17.44 -3.27
CA ASN A 133 7.44 17.70 -4.37
C ASN A 133 7.06 16.36 -5.04
N PRO A 134 5.82 15.85 -4.84
CA PRO A 134 5.40 14.57 -5.38
C PRO A 134 5.38 14.64 -6.91
N ARG A 135 6.16 13.76 -7.55
CA ARG A 135 6.24 13.68 -9.01
C ARG A 135 5.86 12.32 -9.50
N PHE A 136 5.20 12.29 -10.66
CA PHE A 136 4.96 11.03 -11.35
C PHE A 136 6.29 10.38 -11.73
N ILE A 137 6.35 9.06 -11.56
CA ILE A 137 7.60 8.33 -11.57
C ILE A 137 8.15 8.05 -12.97
N ILE A 138 7.31 8.19 -14.00
CA ILE A 138 7.72 8.21 -15.41
C ILE A 138 8.01 9.68 -15.75
N PRO A 139 9.26 10.14 -15.64
CA PRO A 139 9.60 11.49 -16.04
C PRO A 139 9.49 11.63 -17.56
N GLY A 140 9.43 12.87 -18.02
CA GLY A 140 9.68 13.12 -19.44
C GLY A 140 11.10 12.68 -19.84
N LEU A 141 11.24 12.19 -21.08
CA LEU A 141 12.51 11.86 -21.72
C LEU A 141 13.01 13.07 -22.52
N GLY A 142 14.25 13.47 -22.26
CA GLY A 142 14.91 14.57 -22.94
C GLY A 142 16.14 14.07 -23.69
N PHE A 143 16.60 14.85 -24.67
CA PHE A 143 17.92 14.62 -25.26
C PHE A 143 19.02 15.00 -24.28
N ASN A 144 20.04 14.15 -24.18
CA ASN A 144 21.21 14.39 -23.33
C ASN A 144 22.20 15.34 -24.00
N ASN A 145 22.87 16.17 -23.20
CA ASN A 145 23.78 17.21 -23.73
C ASN A 145 25.01 16.64 -24.44
N ASP A 146 25.44 15.44 -24.07
CA ASP A 146 26.61 14.76 -24.61
C ASP A 146 26.30 13.91 -25.86
N GLU A 147 25.03 13.84 -26.27
CA GLU A 147 24.57 13.07 -27.44
C GLU A 147 24.22 13.94 -28.64
N VAL A 148 24.21 15.26 -28.48
CA VAL A 148 23.72 16.19 -29.48
C VAL A 148 24.80 17.21 -29.79
N SER A 149 25.07 17.45 -31.09
CA SER A 149 25.97 18.53 -31.49
C SER A 149 25.40 19.89 -31.06
N GLU A 150 26.27 20.88 -30.81
CA GLU A 150 25.80 22.24 -30.47
C GLU A 150 24.83 22.81 -31.51
N HIS A 151 25.03 22.48 -32.80
CA HIS A 151 24.12 22.85 -33.88
C HIS A 151 22.73 22.21 -33.71
N THR A 152 22.66 20.89 -33.50
CA THR A 152 21.38 20.20 -33.32
C THR A 152 20.69 20.62 -32.02
N LYS A 153 21.47 20.94 -30.98
CA LYS A 153 20.95 21.46 -29.71
C LYS A 153 20.27 22.82 -29.92
N ALA A 154 20.88 23.71 -30.70
CA ALA A 154 20.28 24.99 -31.08
C ALA A 154 18.96 24.79 -31.85
N GLN A 155 18.91 23.84 -32.80
CA GLN A 155 17.67 23.51 -33.54
C GLN A 155 16.55 22.97 -32.64
N ILE A 156 16.88 22.09 -31.69
CA ILE A 156 15.92 21.58 -30.71
C ILE A 156 15.42 22.73 -29.82
N ASP A 157 16.30 23.62 -29.40
CA ASP A 157 15.94 24.75 -28.55
C ASP A 157 15.09 25.80 -29.30
N GLU A 158 15.35 26.01 -30.59
CA GLU A 158 14.47 26.79 -31.46
C GLU A 158 13.08 26.15 -31.58
N GLY A 159 13.01 24.84 -31.84
CA GLY A 159 11.74 24.10 -31.91
C GLY A 159 10.95 24.09 -30.59
N ARG A 160 11.63 24.15 -29.44
CA ARG A 160 11.00 24.32 -28.12
C ARG A 160 10.45 25.74 -27.91
N LYS A 161 11.12 26.75 -28.47
CA LYS A 161 10.70 28.15 -28.41
C LYS A 161 9.59 28.48 -29.40
N ASP A 162 9.36 27.61 -30.39
CA ASP A 162 8.25 27.75 -31.32
C ASP A 162 6.92 27.98 -30.60
N ALA A 163 6.11 28.88 -31.15
CA ALA A 163 4.89 29.35 -30.52
C ALA A 163 3.87 28.21 -30.31
N TRP A 164 3.82 27.21 -31.20
CA TRP A 164 2.95 26.06 -31.04
C TRP A 164 3.44 25.14 -29.93
N THR A 165 4.74 24.78 -29.92
CA THR A 165 5.32 23.91 -28.90
C THR A 165 5.21 24.51 -27.50
N ARG A 166 5.53 25.80 -27.35
CA ARG A 166 5.42 26.51 -26.07
C ARG A 166 3.98 26.52 -25.55
N ALA A 167 3.00 26.66 -26.44
CA ALA A 167 1.58 26.71 -26.09
C ALA A 167 1.04 25.45 -25.42
N LEU A 168 1.72 24.30 -25.60
CA LEU A 168 1.36 23.05 -24.95
C LEU A 168 1.59 23.09 -23.43
N LEU A 169 2.52 23.93 -22.95
CA LEU A 169 2.92 24.01 -21.56
C LEU A 169 2.69 25.39 -20.92
N VAL A 170 2.62 26.45 -21.74
CA VAL A 170 2.40 27.84 -21.31
C VAL A 170 1.32 28.47 -22.21
N PRO A 171 0.16 28.88 -21.67
CA PRO A 171 -0.92 29.46 -22.47
C PRO A 171 -0.46 30.67 -23.31
N LYS A 172 -0.89 30.75 -24.58
CA LYS A 172 -0.53 31.86 -25.49
C LYS A 172 -1.12 33.21 -25.08
N SER A 173 -2.37 33.20 -24.59
CA SER A 173 -3.09 34.43 -24.23
C SER A 173 -2.65 34.95 -22.88
N LEU A 174 -2.68 36.29 -22.71
CA LEU A 174 -2.59 36.93 -21.39
C LEU A 174 -3.89 36.77 -20.60
N GLU A 175 -5.01 36.54 -21.27
CA GLU A 175 -6.28 36.16 -20.66
C GLU A 175 -6.28 34.64 -20.38
N ASP A 176 -5.40 34.21 -19.47
CA ASP A 176 -5.18 32.80 -19.15
C ASP A 176 -5.94 32.33 -17.89
N ALA A 177 -6.94 33.10 -17.48
CA ALA A 177 -7.69 32.92 -16.24
C ALA A 177 -6.78 32.82 -15.01
N GLY A 178 -5.68 33.59 -14.94
CA GLY A 178 -4.74 33.63 -13.82
C GLY A 178 -3.80 32.43 -13.78
N TRP A 179 -3.56 31.77 -14.91
CA TRP A 179 -2.66 30.62 -14.97
C TRP A 179 -1.22 31.02 -14.64
N ARG A 180 -0.71 32.11 -15.21
CA ARG A 180 0.65 32.63 -14.93
C ARG A 180 0.82 32.92 -13.45
N ASP A 181 -0.11 33.65 -12.83
CA ASP A 181 -0.03 33.98 -11.41
C ASP A 181 -0.02 32.73 -10.53
N ARG A 182 -0.89 31.75 -10.81
CA ARG A 182 -0.89 30.46 -10.09
C ARG A 182 0.40 29.68 -10.30
N PHE A 183 0.93 29.67 -11.52
CA PHE A 183 2.15 28.95 -11.86
C PHE A 183 3.38 29.61 -11.22
N ASP A 184 3.48 30.93 -11.28
CA ASP A 184 4.56 31.72 -10.71
C ASP A 184 4.55 31.63 -9.19
N THR A 185 3.37 31.75 -8.55
CA THR A 185 3.20 31.49 -7.11
C THR A 185 3.70 30.10 -6.74
N ARG A 186 3.29 29.07 -7.49
CA ARG A 186 3.72 27.69 -7.25
C ARG A 186 5.23 27.51 -7.42
N THR A 187 5.83 28.08 -8.46
CA THR A 187 7.28 27.95 -8.71
C THR A 187 8.12 28.74 -7.71
N PHE A 188 7.61 29.88 -7.24
CA PHE A 188 8.18 30.63 -6.14
C PHE A 188 8.13 29.84 -4.83
N GLU A 189 6.99 29.24 -4.48
CA GLU A 189 6.88 28.40 -3.28
C GLU A 189 7.80 27.17 -3.31
N ILE A 190 7.92 26.52 -4.49
CA ILE A 190 8.70 25.29 -4.64
C ILE A 190 10.20 25.55 -4.77
N TRP A 191 10.61 26.64 -5.44
CA TRP A 191 12.02 26.87 -5.79
C TRP A 191 12.57 28.25 -5.44
N GLY A 192 11.75 29.17 -4.92
CA GLY A 192 12.12 30.57 -4.73
C GLY A 192 12.38 31.30 -6.05
N HIS A 193 11.88 30.78 -7.17
CA HIS A 193 12.13 31.34 -8.50
C HIS A 193 10.99 32.27 -8.92
N THR A 194 11.34 33.47 -9.38
CA THR A 194 10.41 34.48 -9.89
C THR A 194 10.66 34.69 -11.38
N ALA A 195 9.66 34.40 -12.21
CA ALA A 195 9.70 34.72 -13.63
C ALA A 195 9.35 36.21 -13.86
N ALA A 196 9.79 36.77 -14.98
CA ALA A 196 9.39 38.12 -15.38
C ALA A 196 7.87 38.20 -15.66
N GLU A 197 7.27 39.36 -15.40
CA GLU A 197 5.84 39.58 -15.63
C GLU A 197 5.46 39.48 -17.12
N GLY A 198 4.22 39.05 -17.37
CA GLY A 198 3.67 38.94 -18.72
C GLY A 198 4.42 37.95 -19.62
N LEU A 199 4.42 38.21 -20.93
CA LEU A 199 5.00 37.33 -21.94
C LEU A 199 6.53 37.18 -21.82
N ALA A 200 7.21 38.15 -21.19
CA ALA A 200 8.66 38.14 -21.04
C ALA A 200 9.15 36.95 -20.18
N GLY A 201 8.34 36.49 -19.22
CA GLY A 201 8.67 35.34 -18.38
C GLY A 201 8.31 33.97 -18.97
N ASP A 202 7.68 33.89 -20.16
CA ASP A 202 7.14 32.64 -20.67
C ASP A 202 8.22 31.60 -21.03
N GLU A 203 9.44 32.04 -21.36
CA GLU A 203 10.59 31.12 -21.55
C GLU A 203 11.00 30.46 -20.23
N ASP A 204 11.02 31.22 -19.13
CA ASP A 204 11.30 30.68 -17.79
C ASP A 204 10.20 29.76 -17.33
N ARG A 205 8.92 30.12 -17.54
CA ARG A 205 7.77 29.26 -17.22
C ARG A 205 7.83 27.94 -17.98
N LEU A 206 8.18 27.97 -19.26
CA LEU A 206 8.39 26.77 -20.05
C LEU A 206 9.51 25.88 -19.47
N ARG A 207 10.65 26.47 -19.10
CA ARG A 207 11.76 25.75 -18.47
C ARG A 207 11.34 25.13 -17.13
N GLN A 208 10.59 25.87 -16.32
CA GLN A 208 10.06 25.38 -15.05
C GLN A 208 9.04 24.25 -15.22
N SER A 209 8.20 24.29 -16.26
CA SER A 209 7.26 23.20 -16.60
C SER A 209 8.00 21.91 -16.94
N PHE A 210 9.05 21.97 -17.76
CA PHE A 210 9.93 20.81 -18.00
C PHE A 210 10.58 20.32 -16.71
N ARG A 211 11.06 21.25 -15.87
CA ARG A 211 11.63 20.90 -14.57
C ARG A 211 10.61 20.23 -13.67
N LEU A 212 9.34 20.62 -13.65
CA LEU A 212 8.27 19.95 -12.91
C LEU A 212 8.02 18.53 -13.45
N ALA A 213 8.07 18.35 -14.77
CA ALA A 213 7.96 17.05 -15.46
C ALA A 213 9.20 16.13 -15.26
N GLY A 214 10.24 16.60 -14.57
CA GLY A 214 11.45 15.81 -14.28
C GLY A 214 12.43 15.74 -15.45
N LEU A 215 12.29 16.63 -16.42
CA LEU A 215 13.23 16.92 -17.49
C LEU A 215 14.19 18.01 -17.01
N THR A 216 15.47 17.67 -16.92
CA THR A 216 16.55 18.62 -16.60
C THR A 216 17.50 18.67 -17.77
N ARG A 217 17.75 19.89 -18.28
CA ARG A 217 18.54 20.15 -19.49
C ARG A 217 20.03 19.79 -19.34
N ASP A 218 20.52 19.56 -18.14
CA ASP A 218 21.97 19.52 -17.86
C ASP A 218 22.53 18.10 -17.61
N ARG A 219 21.85 17.07 -18.10
CA ARG A 219 22.28 15.68 -17.86
C ARG A 219 23.02 15.05 -19.02
N THR A 220 23.97 14.20 -18.65
CA THR A 220 24.68 13.31 -19.56
C THR A 220 23.93 11.98 -19.68
N LEU A 221 24.18 11.25 -20.77
CA LEU A 221 23.63 9.91 -21.00
C LEU A 221 23.91 8.97 -19.82
N ALA A 222 25.13 9.02 -19.27
CA ALA A 222 25.51 8.22 -18.11
C ALA A 222 24.68 8.53 -16.85
N GLN A 223 24.37 9.81 -16.60
CA GLN A 223 23.54 10.21 -15.47
C GLN A 223 22.09 9.72 -15.62
N ASP A 224 21.55 9.75 -16.84
CA ASP A 224 20.21 9.26 -17.11
C ASP A 224 20.12 7.73 -17.07
N VAL A 225 21.18 7.01 -17.45
CA VAL A 225 21.31 5.56 -17.22
C VAL A 225 21.29 5.22 -15.74
N ALA A 226 22.15 5.85 -14.93
CA ALA A 226 22.22 5.60 -13.49
C ALA A 226 20.89 5.93 -12.78
N ARG A 227 20.25 7.04 -13.18
CA ARG A 227 18.91 7.40 -12.70
C ARG A 227 17.89 6.33 -13.06
N THR A 228 17.87 5.89 -14.31
CA THR A 228 16.88 4.93 -14.81
C THR A 228 17.07 3.56 -14.15
N GLU A 229 18.30 3.13 -13.91
CA GLU A 229 18.62 1.93 -13.14
C GLU A 229 18.08 2.01 -11.71
N ALA A 230 18.36 3.11 -11.01
CA ALA A 230 17.87 3.33 -9.64
C ALA A 230 16.33 3.40 -9.59
N LEU A 231 15.70 4.05 -10.57
CA LEU A 231 14.25 4.06 -10.71
C LEU A 231 13.71 2.65 -10.96
N LEU A 232 14.30 1.87 -11.88
CA LEU A 232 13.85 0.52 -12.17
C LEU A 232 13.94 -0.39 -10.94
N ALA A 233 15.07 -0.37 -10.23
CA ALA A 233 15.24 -1.12 -8.99
C ALA A 233 14.16 -0.75 -7.96
N ARG A 234 13.91 0.55 -7.80
CA ARG A 234 12.85 1.04 -6.93
C ARG A 234 11.45 0.54 -7.34
N HIS A 235 11.12 0.57 -8.63
CA HIS A 235 9.82 0.07 -9.12
C HIS A 235 9.65 -1.41 -8.83
N VAL A 236 10.69 -2.22 -9.08
CA VAL A 236 10.66 -3.66 -8.80
C VAL A 236 10.43 -3.93 -7.31
N LEU A 237 11.07 -3.16 -6.42
CA LEU A 237 10.88 -3.29 -4.98
C LEU A 237 9.45 -2.90 -4.54
N HIS A 238 8.91 -1.78 -5.04
CA HIS A 238 7.56 -1.34 -4.67
C HIS A 238 6.47 -2.24 -5.26
N ILE A 239 6.58 -2.64 -6.53
CA ILE A 239 5.56 -3.50 -7.15
C ILE A 239 5.54 -4.88 -6.49
N ARG A 240 6.69 -5.42 -6.07
CA ARG A 240 6.75 -6.66 -5.28
C ARG A 240 5.89 -6.57 -4.03
N ILE A 241 6.04 -5.49 -3.26
CA ILE A 241 5.28 -5.27 -2.02
C ILE A 241 3.79 -5.10 -2.35
N ALA A 242 3.46 -4.27 -3.35
CA ALA A 242 2.08 -3.99 -3.76
C ALA A 242 1.34 -5.25 -4.22
N VAL A 243 1.96 -6.07 -5.06
CA VAL A 243 1.38 -7.34 -5.56
C VAL A 243 1.12 -8.30 -4.40
N LEU A 244 2.11 -8.48 -3.50
CA LEU A 244 1.94 -9.36 -2.35
C LEU A 244 0.85 -8.88 -1.41
N ARG A 245 0.79 -7.57 -1.14
CA ARG A 245 -0.26 -6.99 -0.29
C ARG A 245 -1.63 -7.13 -0.94
N TYR A 246 -1.73 -6.90 -2.25
CA TYR A 246 -2.97 -7.09 -3.00
C TYR A 246 -3.49 -8.52 -2.86
N SER A 247 -2.63 -9.54 -3.09
CA SER A 247 -3.04 -10.94 -2.93
C SER A 247 -3.53 -11.26 -1.52
N LYS A 248 -2.85 -10.74 -0.48
CA LYS A 248 -3.26 -10.90 0.93
C LYS A 248 -4.60 -10.23 1.21
N ALA A 249 -4.76 -8.98 0.77
CA ALA A 249 -5.98 -8.20 0.95
C ALA A 249 -7.18 -8.87 0.25
N LEU A 250 -6.98 -9.38 -0.97
CA LEU A 250 -8.00 -10.09 -1.72
C LEU A 250 -8.46 -11.36 -0.99
N MET A 251 -7.52 -12.23 -0.56
CA MET A 251 -7.87 -13.46 0.17
C MET A 251 -8.55 -13.15 1.50
N LEU A 252 -8.06 -12.15 2.24
CA LEU A 252 -8.67 -11.71 3.49
C LEU A 252 -10.11 -11.22 3.28
N MET A 253 -10.32 -10.39 2.25
CA MET A 253 -11.64 -9.82 1.97
C MET A 253 -12.64 -10.90 1.52
N ILE A 254 -12.22 -11.91 0.73
CA ILE A 254 -13.06 -13.06 0.40
C ILE A 254 -13.49 -13.82 1.68
N VAL A 255 -12.53 -14.13 2.56
CA VAL A 255 -12.80 -14.86 3.81
C VAL A 255 -13.73 -14.07 4.73
N THR A 256 -13.49 -12.77 4.91
CA THR A 256 -14.36 -11.90 5.70
C THR A 256 -15.75 -11.79 5.08
N MET A 257 -15.85 -11.64 3.76
CA MET A 257 -17.13 -11.58 3.07
C MET A 257 -17.96 -12.83 3.33
N MET A 258 -17.35 -14.01 3.18
CA MET A 258 -18.02 -15.28 3.49
C MET A 258 -18.51 -15.34 4.93
N ALA A 259 -17.69 -14.92 5.89
CA ALA A 259 -18.08 -14.90 7.30
C ALA A 259 -19.24 -13.95 7.59
N ILE A 260 -19.21 -12.74 7.02
CA ILE A 260 -20.27 -11.75 7.22
C ILE A 260 -21.57 -12.17 6.54
N LEU A 261 -21.51 -12.73 5.34
CA LEU A 261 -22.71 -13.26 4.67
C LEU A 261 -23.30 -14.45 5.43
N ALA A 262 -22.45 -15.34 5.97
CA ALA A 262 -22.91 -16.44 6.82
C ALA A 262 -23.59 -15.92 8.11
N ALA A 263 -22.97 -14.96 8.80
CA ALA A 263 -23.55 -14.33 9.98
C ALA A 263 -24.86 -13.60 9.63
N ALA A 264 -24.89 -12.84 8.54
CA ALA A 264 -26.05 -12.12 8.05
C ALA A 264 -27.21 -13.07 7.70
N GLY A 265 -26.92 -14.22 7.08
CA GLY A 265 -27.92 -15.25 6.81
C GLY A 265 -28.53 -15.85 8.08
N ILE A 266 -27.73 -16.04 9.12
CA ILE A 266 -28.23 -16.49 10.44
C ILE A 266 -29.18 -15.45 11.04
N VAL A 267 -28.83 -14.16 10.97
CA VAL A 267 -29.68 -13.07 11.47
C VAL A 267 -30.96 -12.94 10.66
N GLU A 268 -30.88 -13.04 9.34
CA GLU A 268 -32.03 -13.01 8.46
C GLU A 268 -32.99 -14.16 8.74
N HIS A 269 -32.47 -15.36 8.96
CA HIS A 269 -33.30 -16.49 9.38
C HIS A 269 -33.98 -16.21 10.73
N ALA A 270 -33.26 -15.65 11.70
CA ALA A 270 -33.83 -15.26 12.99
C ALA A 270 -34.98 -14.25 12.83
N LEU A 271 -34.79 -13.23 11.99
CA LEU A 271 -35.81 -12.21 11.69
C LEU A 271 -37.07 -12.82 11.06
N HIS A 272 -36.93 -13.76 10.12
CA HIS A 272 -38.07 -14.41 9.47
C HIS A 272 -38.85 -15.34 10.40
N THR A 273 -38.15 -15.99 11.35
CA THR A 273 -38.79 -16.91 12.31
C THR A 273 -39.37 -16.22 13.54
N ASP A 274 -39.10 -14.92 13.73
CA ASP A 274 -39.56 -14.18 14.90
C ASP A 274 -41.06 -13.85 14.80
N PRO A 275 -41.90 -14.32 15.76
CA PRO A 275 -43.33 -14.02 15.76
C PRO A 275 -43.64 -12.52 15.85
N SER A 276 -42.70 -11.71 16.34
CA SER A 276 -42.88 -10.27 16.50
C SER A 276 -42.55 -9.46 15.23
N GLY A 277 -42.29 -10.14 14.10
CA GLY A 277 -41.99 -9.50 12.81
C GLY A 277 -40.62 -8.81 12.79
N GLY A 278 -39.65 -9.32 13.57
CA GLY A 278 -38.28 -8.80 13.63
C GLY A 278 -38.07 -7.66 14.63
N ARG A 279 -39.06 -7.37 15.49
CA ARG A 279 -38.91 -6.37 16.57
C ARG A 279 -38.13 -6.90 17.78
N PHE A 280 -37.96 -8.21 17.91
CA PHE A 280 -37.23 -8.87 19.00
C PHE A 280 -37.55 -8.28 20.39
N VAL A 281 -38.84 -8.26 20.77
CA VAL A 281 -39.30 -7.63 22.03
C VAL A 281 -38.61 -8.21 23.29
N GLY A 282 -38.17 -9.47 23.23
CA GLY A 282 -37.37 -10.13 24.29
C GLY A 282 -35.87 -10.30 23.95
N GLY A 283 -35.39 -9.64 22.90
CA GLY A 283 -34.05 -9.80 22.36
C GLY A 283 -33.91 -10.98 21.39
N VAL A 284 -32.74 -11.06 20.76
CA VAL A 284 -32.41 -12.15 19.83
C VAL A 284 -32.18 -13.44 20.61
N PRO A 285 -32.83 -14.57 20.27
CA PRO A 285 -32.62 -15.82 21.00
C PRO A 285 -31.13 -16.22 21.03
N TYR A 286 -30.61 -16.59 22.21
CA TYR A 286 -29.19 -16.88 22.42
C TYR A 286 -28.63 -17.97 21.49
N ARG A 287 -29.48 -18.87 20.96
CA ARG A 287 -29.09 -19.84 19.92
C ARG A 287 -28.54 -19.18 18.65
N TYR A 288 -29.09 -18.04 18.21
CA TYR A 288 -28.62 -17.33 17.03
C TYR A 288 -27.32 -16.58 17.33
N LEU A 289 -27.22 -15.98 18.52
CA LEU A 289 -25.99 -15.32 18.99
C LEU A 289 -24.84 -16.32 19.10
N PHE A 290 -25.12 -17.54 19.57
CA PHE A 290 -24.17 -18.64 19.60
C PHE A 290 -23.67 -19.00 18.19
N LEU A 291 -24.59 -19.14 17.22
CA LEU A 291 -24.21 -19.46 15.84
C LEU A 291 -23.42 -18.32 15.18
N VAL A 292 -23.77 -17.05 15.41
CA VAL A 292 -23.01 -15.89 14.92
C VAL A 292 -21.62 -15.84 15.55
N ALA A 293 -21.50 -16.07 16.86
CA ALA A 293 -20.21 -16.16 17.53
C ALA A 293 -19.35 -17.30 16.97
N LEU A 294 -19.96 -18.45 16.65
CA LEU A 294 -19.27 -19.59 16.04
C LEU A 294 -18.69 -19.23 14.67
N VAL A 295 -19.44 -18.49 13.84
CA VAL A 295 -18.94 -17.99 12.55
C VAL A 295 -17.67 -17.17 12.73
N TYR A 296 -17.63 -16.28 13.73
CA TYR A 296 -16.44 -15.46 13.98
C TYR A 296 -15.27 -16.23 14.61
N VAL A 297 -15.55 -17.25 15.43
CA VAL A 297 -14.53 -18.19 15.94
C VAL A 297 -13.88 -18.96 14.80
N VAL A 298 -14.63 -19.34 13.77
CA VAL A 298 -14.09 -19.99 12.55
C VAL A 298 -13.41 -18.97 11.63
N TRP A 299 -13.93 -17.76 11.51
CA TRP A 299 -13.35 -16.71 10.66
C TRP A 299 -11.92 -16.35 11.07
N ALA A 300 -11.64 -16.19 12.36
CA ALA A 300 -10.34 -15.75 12.85
C ALA A 300 -9.15 -16.63 12.38
N PRO A 301 -9.14 -17.97 12.55
CA PRO A 301 -8.06 -18.83 12.06
C PRO A 301 -7.95 -18.82 10.53
N VAL A 302 -9.08 -18.79 9.81
CA VAL A 302 -9.09 -18.76 8.34
C VAL A 302 -8.53 -17.42 7.82
N ALA A 303 -8.87 -16.30 8.47
CA ALA A 303 -8.34 -14.98 8.15
C ALA A 303 -6.85 -14.86 8.46
N ALA A 304 -6.38 -15.39 9.58
CA ALA A 304 -4.94 -15.46 9.89
C ALA A 304 -4.18 -16.33 8.86
N ARG A 305 -4.78 -17.45 8.44
CA ARG A 305 -4.20 -18.32 7.42
C ARG A 305 -4.16 -17.64 6.05
N SER A 306 -5.19 -16.87 5.69
CA SER A 306 -5.32 -16.27 4.35
C SER A 306 -4.24 -15.23 4.08
N VAL A 307 -3.86 -14.43 5.08
CA VAL A 307 -2.78 -13.43 4.92
C VAL A 307 -1.38 -14.04 4.88
N THR A 308 -1.17 -15.21 5.48
CA THR A 308 0.12 -15.93 5.45
C THR A 308 0.26 -16.85 4.23
N LEU A 309 -0.85 -17.16 3.55
CA LEU A 309 -0.89 -18.13 2.45
C LEU A 309 -0.05 -17.71 1.22
N PRO A 310 -0.05 -16.45 0.75
CA PRO A 310 0.70 -16.06 -0.45
C PRO A 310 2.20 -16.30 -0.34
N LEU A 311 2.83 -15.95 0.80
CA LEU A 311 4.26 -16.20 1.00
C LEU A 311 4.58 -17.70 1.03
N ARG A 312 3.73 -18.52 1.66
CA ARG A 312 3.90 -19.98 1.68
C ARG A 312 3.72 -20.59 0.29
N MET A 313 2.78 -20.11 -0.50
CA MET A 313 2.57 -20.55 -1.88
C MET A 313 3.81 -20.27 -2.75
N ILE A 314 4.42 -19.09 -2.59
CA ILE A 314 5.65 -18.74 -3.31
C ILE A 314 6.79 -19.66 -2.88
N HIS A 315 7.03 -19.80 -1.57
CA HIS A 315 8.11 -20.65 -1.07
C HIS A 315 7.99 -22.11 -1.53
N ARG A 316 6.77 -22.67 -1.54
CA ARG A 316 6.52 -24.03 -2.06
C ARG A 316 6.84 -24.19 -3.54
N ARG A 317 6.71 -23.12 -4.34
CA ARG A 317 7.01 -23.12 -5.77
C ARG A 317 8.49 -22.82 -6.08
N THR A 318 9.26 -22.40 -5.09
CA THR A 318 10.70 -22.13 -5.20
C THR A 318 11.50 -22.93 -4.16
N PRO A 319 11.48 -24.28 -4.20
CA PRO A 319 12.22 -25.09 -3.26
C PRO A 319 13.74 -24.86 -3.43
N GLY A 320 14.47 -24.82 -2.31
CA GLY A 320 15.94 -24.74 -2.28
C GLY A 320 16.57 -23.35 -2.14
N MET A 321 15.80 -22.25 -2.19
CA MET A 321 16.32 -20.87 -2.14
C MET A 321 16.19 -20.19 -0.76
N GLY A 322 16.65 -20.84 0.31
CA GLY A 322 16.61 -20.30 1.68
C GLY A 322 15.45 -20.83 2.53
N LYS A 323 15.30 -20.30 3.75
CA LYS A 323 14.25 -20.70 4.70
C LYS A 323 13.05 -19.77 4.57
N HIS A 324 11.84 -20.28 4.84
CA HIS A 324 10.62 -19.46 4.84
C HIS A 324 10.71 -18.27 5.80
N GLU A 325 11.44 -18.45 6.92
CA GLU A 325 11.68 -17.44 7.95
C GLU A 325 12.45 -16.23 7.43
N ASP A 326 13.26 -16.38 6.37
CA ASP A 326 14.07 -15.29 5.81
C ASP A 326 13.19 -14.18 5.21
N ALA A 327 11.97 -14.52 4.77
CA ALA A 327 11.00 -13.53 4.30
C ALA A 327 10.53 -12.59 5.42
N TYR A 328 10.62 -13.02 6.69
CA TYR A 328 10.24 -12.23 7.86
C TYR A 328 11.30 -11.21 8.29
N LEU A 329 12.49 -11.23 7.68
CA LEU A 329 13.50 -10.19 7.85
C LEU A 329 13.08 -8.86 7.22
N ASP A 330 12.29 -8.90 6.12
CA ASP A 330 11.72 -7.71 5.51
C ASP A 330 10.38 -7.33 6.16
N LYS A 331 10.45 -6.39 7.10
CA LYS A 331 9.29 -5.88 7.83
C LYS A 331 8.21 -5.30 6.92
N LEU A 332 8.57 -4.73 5.76
CA LEU A 332 7.58 -4.13 4.86
C LEU A 332 6.63 -5.17 4.24
N LEU A 333 7.12 -6.41 4.10
CA LEU A 333 6.33 -7.54 3.59
C LEU A 333 5.43 -8.18 4.65
N THR A 334 5.85 -8.14 5.92
CA THR A 334 5.23 -8.93 7.01
C THR A 334 4.50 -8.10 8.06
N GLN A 335 4.62 -6.77 8.03
CA GLN A 335 3.91 -5.86 8.95
C GLN A 335 2.39 -6.07 8.89
N PHE A 336 1.82 -6.14 7.69
CA PHE A 336 0.37 -6.35 7.52
C PHE A 336 -0.09 -7.73 8.01
N GLU A 337 0.70 -8.78 7.75
CA GLU A 337 0.41 -10.13 8.27
C GLU A 337 0.37 -10.12 9.78
N SER A 338 1.39 -9.53 10.40
CA SER A 338 1.54 -9.53 11.86
C SER A 338 0.42 -8.76 12.55
N ALA A 339 0.07 -7.58 12.03
CA ALA A 339 -1.07 -6.82 12.53
C ALA A 339 -2.38 -7.62 12.39
N THR A 340 -2.59 -8.29 11.24
CA THR A 340 -3.80 -9.11 11.02
C THR A 340 -3.87 -10.30 11.98
N VAL A 341 -2.74 -10.97 12.24
CA VAL A 341 -2.66 -12.08 13.21
C VAL A 341 -3.08 -11.61 14.60
N LEU A 342 -2.60 -10.45 15.06
CA LEU A 342 -3.00 -9.91 16.35
C LEU A 342 -4.48 -9.53 16.40
N VAL A 343 -4.98 -8.87 15.36
CA VAL A 343 -6.38 -8.45 15.29
C VAL A 343 -7.33 -9.65 15.25
N THR A 344 -6.98 -10.70 14.50
CA THR A 344 -7.77 -11.95 14.47
C THR A 344 -7.74 -12.68 15.81
N LEU A 345 -6.64 -12.61 16.58
CA LEU A 345 -6.60 -13.13 17.94
C LEU A 345 -7.58 -12.38 18.86
N VAL A 346 -7.59 -11.04 18.81
CA VAL A 346 -8.54 -10.24 19.61
C VAL A 346 -9.98 -10.56 19.22
N GLY A 347 -10.27 -10.66 17.92
CA GLY A 347 -11.58 -11.08 17.42
C GLY A 347 -11.97 -12.49 17.88
N LEU A 348 -11.02 -13.42 17.89
CA LEU A 348 -11.23 -14.80 18.36
C LEU A 348 -11.55 -14.85 19.85
N LEU A 349 -10.82 -14.10 20.68
CA LEU A 349 -11.07 -14.05 22.12
C LEU A 349 -12.45 -13.44 22.42
N GLY A 350 -12.81 -12.36 21.72
CA GLY A 350 -14.14 -11.75 21.82
C GLY A 350 -15.26 -12.70 21.39
N ALA A 351 -15.12 -13.32 20.23
CA ALA A 351 -16.10 -14.29 19.71
C ALA A 351 -16.19 -15.55 20.58
N GLY A 352 -15.06 -16.04 21.11
CA GLY A 352 -15.00 -17.19 22.01
C GLY A 352 -15.71 -16.93 23.33
N ALA A 353 -15.51 -15.75 23.94
CA ALA A 353 -16.24 -15.35 25.14
C ALA A 353 -17.76 -15.26 24.88
N ALA A 354 -18.15 -14.67 23.75
CA ALA A 354 -19.56 -14.61 23.35
C ALA A 354 -20.14 -16.02 23.12
N LEU A 355 -19.39 -16.93 22.50
CA LEU A 355 -19.79 -18.31 22.25
C LEU A 355 -20.05 -19.09 23.55
N ILE A 356 -19.16 -18.96 24.53
CA ILE A 356 -19.28 -19.64 25.83
C ILE A 356 -20.51 -19.14 26.60
N VAL A 357 -20.67 -17.81 26.69
CA VAL A 357 -21.77 -17.20 27.46
C VAL A 357 -23.12 -17.44 26.78
N SER A 358 -23.21 -17.27 25.45
CA SER A 358 -24.45 -17.55 24.71
C SER A 358 -24.82 -19.03 24.76
N GLY A 359 -23.83 -19.94 24.74
CA GLY A 359 -24.05 -21.37 24.92
C GLY A 359 -24.66 -21.69 26.28
N TYR A 360 -24.11 -21.13 27.35
CA TYR A 360 -24.66 -21.29 28.70
C TYR A 360 -26.11 -20.78 28.80
N MET A 361 -26.38 -19.59 28.25
CA MET A 361 -27.73 -19.00 28.29
C MET A 361 -28.75 -19.77 27.43
N ALA A 362 -28.30 -20.42 26.34
CA ALA A 362 -29.18 -21.17 25.45
C ALA A 362 -29.49 -22.60 25.94
N GLY A 363 -28.54 -23.27 26.61
CA GLY A 363 -28.62 -24.70 26.90
C GLY A 363 -28.03 -25.12 28.25
N GLY A 364 -27.84 -24.19 29.18
CA GLY A 364 -27.30 -24.45 30.51
C GLY A 364 -25.89 -25.06 30.47
N THR A 365 -25.67 -26.09 31.28
CA THR A 365 -24.35 -26.77 31.40
C THR A 365 -23.92 -27.46 30.11
N THR A 366 -24.85 -28.05 29.36
CA THR A 366 -24.57 -28.68 28.07
C THR A 366 -24.09 -27.64 27.05
N GLY A 367 -24.81 -26.51 26.95
CA GLY A 367 -24.44 -25.43 26.05
C GLY A 367 -23.10 -24.76 26.42
N LEU A 368 -22.81 -24.62 27.73
CA LEU A 368 -21.51 -24.16 28.22
C LEU A 368 -20.38 -25.09 27.77
N THR A 369 -20.56 -26.40 27.95
CA THR A 369 -19.54 -27.41 27.59
C THR A 369 -19.24 -27.37 26.09
N ILE A 370 -20.28 -27.31 25.26
CA ILE A 370 -20.13 -27.18 23.80
C ILE A 370 -19.40 -25.86 23.45
N GLY A 371 -19.78 -24.75 24.08
CA GLY A 371 -19.14 -23.45 23.88
C GLY A 371 -17.65 -23.46 24.21
N ILE A 372 -17.25 -24.07 25.33
CA ILE A 372 -15.85 -24.21 25.74
C ILE A 372 -15.09 -25.09 24.73
N VAL A 373 -15.63 -26.24 24.37
CA VAL A 373 -14.99 -27.17 23.41
C VAL A 373 -14.75 -26.48 22.06
N LEU A 374 -15.75 -25.78 21.53
CA LEU A 374 -15.62 -25.06 20.26
C LEU A 374 -14.69 -23.85 20.37
N GLY A 375 -14.69 -23.13 21.50
CA GLY A 375 -13.74 -22.04 21.76
C GLY A 375 -12.30 -22.52 21.79
N VAL A 376 -12.01 -23.62 22.52
CA VAL A 376 -10.69 -24.26 22.57
C VAL A 376 -10.29 -24.77 21.18
N ALA A 377 -11.20 -25.42 20.46
CA ALA A 377 -10.95 -25.86 19.08
C ALA A 377 -10.60 -24.68 18.17
N GLY A 378 -11.29 -23.54 18.30
CA GLY A 378 -10.97 -22.31 17.57
C GLY A 378 -9.56 -21.78 17.85
N ILE A 379 -9.13 -21.78 19.12
CA ILE A 379 -7.76 -21.40 19.52
C ILE A 379 -6.74 -22.37 18.91
N LEU A 380 -6.98 -23.68 19.01
CA LEU A 380 -6.08 -24.69 18.43
C LEU A 380 -5.97 -24.55 16.91
N LEU A 381 -7.08 -24.30 16.22
CA LEU A 381 -7.09 -24.03 14.78
C LEU A 381 -6.34 -22.73 14.44
N TRP A 382 -6.44 -21.70 15.29
CA TRP A 382 -5.71 -20.45 15.09
C TRP A 382 -4.20 -20.65 15.28
N VAL A 383 -3.78 -21.37 16.32
CA VAL A 383 -2.36 -21.76 16.49
C VAL A 383 -1.88 -22.62 15.31
N ALA A 384 -2.69 -23.57 14.85
CA ALA A 384 -2.37 -24.40 13.69
C ALA A 384 -2.26 -23.57 12.40
N ALA A 385 -3.09 -22.54 12.22
CA ALA A 385 -3.00 -21.61 11.09
C ALA A 385 -1.67 -20.87 11.06
N LEU A 386 -1.08 -20.60 12.23
CA LEU A 386 0.21 -19.94 12.41
C LEU A 386 1.42 -20.89 12.29
N THR A 387 1.23 -22.18 11.98
CA THR A 387 2.37 -23.08 11.73
C THR A 387 3.31 -22.53 10.65
N GLY A 388 4.55 -22.19 11.01
CA GLY A 388 5.53 -21.56 10.12
C GLY A 388 5.49 -20.03 10.08
N TYR A 389 4.65 -19.37 10.89
CA TYR A 389 4.75 -17.94 11.18
C TYR A 389 5.76 -17.73 12.31
N SER A 390 6.84 -16.99 12.04
CA SER A 390 7.97 -16.84 12.96
C SER A 390 8.18 -15.42 13.48
N ALA A 391 7.26 -14.49 13.25
CA ALA A 391 7.45 -13.11 13.69
C ALA A 391 7.36 -13.03 15.24
N PRO A 392 8.36 -12.42 15.91
CA PRO A 392 8.35 -12.30 17.36
C PRO A 392 7.26 -11.33 17.84
N PRO A 393 6.69 -11.53 19.05
CA PRO A 393 5.53 -10.77 19.53
C PRO A 393 5.78 -9.26 19.63
N ARG A 394 7.02 -8.85 19.93
CA ARG A 394 7.42 -7.43 19.91
C ARG A 394 7.28 -6.81 18.52
N GLN A 395 7.64 -7.55 17.47
CA GLN A 395 7.46 -7.08 16.09
C GLN A 395 5.99 -6.98 15.74
N THR A 396 5.17 -7.93 16.18
CA THR A 396 3.72 -7.91 15.98
C THR A 396 3.05 -6.70 16.62
N LEU A 397 3.41 -6.37 17.86
CA LEU A 397 2.91 -5.18 18.54
C LEU A 397 3.37 -3.89 17.86
N SER A 398 4.64 -3.84 17.44
CA SER A 398 5.17 -2.69 16.67
C SER A 398 4.47 -2.53 15.32
N ALA A 399 4.10 -3.63 14.67
CA ALA A 399 3.42 -3.62 13.38
C ALA A 399 2.02 -3.01 13.50
N LEU A 400 1.29 -3.30 14.58
CA LEU A 400 0.01 -2.66 14.90
C LEU A 400 0.20 -1.15 15.12
N MET A 401 1.19 -0.77 15.93
CA MET A 401 1.46 0.64 16.21
C MET A 401 1.83 1.42 14.94
N LEU A 402 2.63 0.82 14.06
CA LEU A 402 3.00 1.39 12.76
C LEU A 402 1.83 1.43 11.76
N LEU A 403 0.86 0.52 11.91
CA LEU A 403 -0.36 0.56 11.12
C LEU A 403 -1.24 1.75 11.53
N VAL A 404 -1.27 2.07 12.83
CA VAL A 404 -2.04 3.20 13.40
C VAL A 404 -1.33 4.55 13.19
N ARG A 405 -0.01 4.61 13.40
CA ARG A 405 0.78 5.86 13.25
C ARG A 405 1.15 6.18 11.80
N GLY A 406 0.89 5.28 10.86
CA GLY A 406 1.36 5.40 9.48
C GLY A 406 2.83 5.02 9.32
N ARG A 407 3.27 4.94 8.06
CA ARG A 407 4.65 4.61 7.67
C ARG A 407 5.63 5.74 7.99
N GLU A 408 5.82 6.06 9.26
CA GLU A 408 6.98 6.84 9.66
C GLU A 408 8.24 5.98 9.48
N ALA A 409 9.31 6.58 8.97
CA ALA A 409 10.58 5.89 8.80
C ALA A 409 11.02 5.34 10.17
N PRO A 410 11.32 4.03 10.30
CA PRO A 410 11.73 3.50 11.58
C PRO A 410 12.97 4.26 12.05
N CYS A 411 12.93 4.79 13.28
CA CYS A 411 14.12 5.34 13.92
C CYS A 411 15.24 4.28 13.84
N PRO A 412 16.46 4.66 13.43
CA PRO A 412 17.58 3.71 13.37
C PRO A 412 17.72 3.03 14.72
N SER A 413 17.77 1.69 14.73
CA SER A 413 17.92 0.93 15.98
C SER A 413 19.18 1.37 16.71
N GLN A 414 19.17 1.34 18.04
CA GLN A 414 20.37 1.61 18.84
C GLN A 414 21.54 0.73 18.38
N GLU A 415 21.30 -0.55 18.09
CA GLU A 415 22.30 -1.46 17.53
C GLU A 415 22.90 -0.98 16.20
N MET A 416 22.09 -0.38 15.31
CA MET A 416 22.59 0.18 14.06
C MET A 416 23.39 1.47 14.31
N ARG A 417 23.00 2.26 15.32
CA ARG A 417 23.77 3.45 15.74
C ARG A 417 25.11 3.04 16.33
N GLU A 418 25.12 2.03 17.19
CA GLU A 418 26.31 1.45 17.82
C GLU A 418 27.26 0.86 16.78
N LYS A 419 26.75 0.03 15.85
CA LYS A 419 27.56 -0.53 14.75
C LYS A 419 28.13 0.53 13.81
N ARG A 420 27.40 1.63 13.58
CA ARG A 420 27.91 2.76 12.80
C ARG A 420 28.99 3.52 13.57
N SER A 421 28.79 3.75 14.86
CA SER A 421 29.80 4.41 15.70
C SER A 421 31.05 3.58 15.93
N SER A 422 30.98 2.25 15.80
CA SER A 422 32.15 1.36 15.87
C SER A 422 32.87 1.16 14.54
N ALA A 423 32.25 1.59 13.42
CA ALA A 423 32.81 1.45 12.06
C ALA A 423 33.43 2.76 11.54
N THR A 424 33.17 3.87 12.20
CA THR A 424 33.91 5.14 12.11
C THR A 424 35.00 5.18 13.16
#